data_AF-A0A453ED71-F1
#
_entry.id   AF-A0A453ED71-F1
#
_cell.length_a   1.000
_cell.length_b   1.000
_cell.length_c   1.000
_cell.angle_alpha   90.00
_cell.angle_beta   90.00
_cell.angle_gamma   90.00
#
_symmetry.space_group_name_H-M   'P 1'
#
loop_
_entity.id
_entity.type
_entity.pdbx_description
1 polymer ?
#
loop_
_entity_poly.entity_id
_entity_poly.type
_entity_poly.pdbx_seq_one_letter_code
_entity_poly.pdbx_strand_id
1 'polypeptide(L)'
;FFFFLTLYAPTTLAPARDFWLMRYTSILDDGSLVVCERSLSSKQGGPSMPLVQPFVRGEMLPSGFLIRPSDGGGSVIHIVDHLDLEPWSVPEVVRPLYESSAMVAQKMSMSILQIQALRYLRQVAHEDTHSVITGWGRQPAALRALSQKLTRLGS
;
A
#
# COMPACT_ATOMS: atom_id res chain seq x y z
N PHE A 1 -12.22 -4.99 3.33
CA PHE A 1 -11.87 -4.08 2.23
C PHE A 1 -11.77 -2.66 2.77
N PHE A 2 -10.81 -1.88 2.31
CA PHE A 2 -10.65 -0.47 2.66
C PHE A 2 -10.73 0.40 1.40
N PHE A 3 -11.30 1.59 1.53
CA PHE A 3 -11.36 2.59 0.47
C PHE A 3 -10.41 3.74 0.80
N PHE A 4 -9.64 4.19 -0.18
CA PHE A 4 -8.71 5.31 0.01
C PHE A 4 -8.47 6.03 -1.31
N LEU A 5 -8.11 7.31 -1.19
CA LEU A 5 -7.72 8.17 -2.29
C LEU A 5 -6.19 8.11 -2.43
N THR A 6 -5.71 7.95 -3.66
CA THR A 6 -4.29 8.11 -4.00
C THR A 6 -4.17 9.20 -5.06
N LEU A 7 -3.14 10.03 -4.93
CA LEU A 7 -2.84 11.10 -5.90
C LEU A 7 -1.50 10.82 -6.57
N TYR A 8 -1.45 11.01 -7.89
CA TYR A 8 -0.23 10.97 -8.68
C TYR A 8 -0.04 12.31 -9.40
N ALA A 9 0.95 13.08 -8.96
CA ALA A 9 1.26 14.41 -9.46
C ALA A 9 2.79 14.59 -9.55
N PRO A 10 3.45 13.97 -10.54
CA PRO A 10 4.92 14.03 -10.66
C PRO A 10 5.44 15.41 -11.09
N THR A 11 4.54 16.30 -11.52
CA THR A 11 4.85 17.65 -12.01
C THR A 11 3.63 18.56 -11.84
N THR A 12 3.85 19.86 -11.82
CA THR A 12 2.79 20.89 -11.84
C THR A 12 2.38 21.30 -13.26
N LEU A 13 3.11 20.85 -14.29
CA LEU A 13 2.84 21.16 -15.71
C LEU A 13 1.65 20.38 -16.30
N ALA A 14 1.07 19.45 -15.54
CA ALA A 14 -0.11 18.69 -15.93
C ALA A 14 -1.01 18.47 -14.70
N PRO A 15 -2.33 18.31 -14.87
CA PRO A 15 -3.23 18.03 -13.77
C PRO A 15 -2.85 16.76 -12.98
N ALA A 16 -3.06 16.78 -11.67
CA ALA A 16 -2.86 15.60 -10.83
C ALA A 16 -3.87 14.50 -11.15
N ARG A 17 -3.44 13.23 -11.06
CA ARG A 17 -4.33 12.08 -11.20
C ARG A 17 -4.86 11.64 -9.86
N ASP A 18 -6.17 11.50 -9.73
CA ASP A 18 -6.80 10.91 -8.56
C ASP A 18 -7.21 9.45 -8.82
N PHE A 19 -6.98 8.58 -7.84
CA PHE A 19 -7.37 7.18 -7.85
C PHE A 19 -8.22 6.89 -6.63
N TRP A 20 -9.44 6.45 -6.87
CA TRP A 20 -10.34 5.96 -5.82
C TRP A 20 -10.21 4.45 -5.74
N LEU A 21 -9.42 3.99 -4.79
CA LEU A 21 -9.00 2.60 -4.73
C LEU A 21 -9.78 1.83 -3.66
N MET A 22 -10.21 0.63 -4.04
CA MET A 22 -10.57 -0.42 -3.09
C MET A 22 -9.34 -1.31 -2.90
N ARG A 23 -8.92 -1.52 -1.65
CA ARG A 23 -7.88 -2.48 -1.28
C ARG A 23 -8.44 -3.62 -0.44
N TYR A 24 -8.07 -4.82 -0.84
CA TYR A 24 -8.17 -6.04 -0.08
C TYR A 24 -6.78 -6.41 0.43
N THR A 25 -6.70 -6.84 1.69
CA THR A 25 -5.47 -7.32 2.28
C THR A 25 -5.80 -8.53 3.11
N SER A 26 -5.08 -9.63 2.90
CA SER A 26 -5.28 -10.87 3.64
C SER A 26 -3.98 -11.64 3.79
N ILE A 27 -3.87 -12.37 4.90
CA ILE A 27 -2.83 -13.35 5.13
C ILE A 27 -3.43 -14.71 4.76
N LEU A 28 -2.75 -15.44 3.88
CA LEU A 28 -3.15 -16.78 3.44
C LEU A 28 -2.65 -17.84 4.42
N ASP A 29 -3.17 -19.06 4.29
CA ASP A 29 -2.85 -20.18 5.19
C ASP A 29 -1.35 -20.57 5.16
N ASP A 30 -0.68 -20.36 4.03
CA ASP A 30 0.77 -20.55 3.87
C ASP A 30 1.62 -19.42 4.48
N GLY A 31 0.97 -18.44 5.13
CA GLY A 31 1.60 -17.28 5.74
C GLY A 31 1.99 -16.17 4.76
N SER A 32 1.61 -16.29 3.49
CA SER A 32 1.78 -15.25 2.47
C SER A 32 0.84 -14.08 2.70
N LEU A 33 1.27 -12.85 2.39
CA LEU A 33 0.42 -11.65 2.41
C LEU A 33 0.00 -11.32 0.99
N VAL A 34 -1.30 -11.27 0.73
CA VAL A 34 -1.86 -10.77 -0.51
C VAL A 34 -2.47 -9.38 -0.30
N VAL A 35 -2.14 -8.46 -1.19
CA VAL A 35 -2.78 -7.16 -1.31
C VAL A 35 -3.32 -7.04 -2.73
N CYS A 36 -4.63 -6.88 -2.86
CA CYS A 36 -5.27 -6.64 -4.14
C CYS A 36 -5.90 -5.25 -4.13
N GLU A 37 -5.77 -4.54 -5.23
CA GLU A 37 -6.21 -3.17 -5.37
C GLU A 37 -6.88 -2.97 -6.74
N ARG A 38 -7.87 -2.09 -6.79
CA ARG A 38 -8.53 -1.68 -8.04
C ARG A 38 -9.24 -0.35 -7.86
N SER A 39 -9.40 0.40 -8.95
CA SER A 39 -10.25 1.58 -8.96
C SER A 39 -11.72 1.21 -8.80
N LEU A 40 -12.47 2.08 -8.11
CA LEU A 40 -13.92 2.10 -8.16
C LEU A 40 -14.36 2.82 -9.44
N SER A 41 -14.91 2.07 -10.40
CA SER A 41 -15.50 2.64 -11.61
C SER A 41 -16.98 2.25 -11.73
N SER A 42 -17.81 3.15 -12.27
CA SER A 42 -19.23 2.86 -12.50
C SER A 42 -19.43 1.80 -13.59
N LYS A 43 -18.40 1.55 -14.43
CA LYS A 43 -18.38 0.50 -15.47
C LYS A 43 -18.72 -0.89 -14.89
N GLN A 44 -18.54 -1.08 -13.57
CA GLN A 44 -18.78 -2.35 -12.87
C GLN A 44 -19.98 -2.29 -11.92
N GLY A 45 -20.88 -1.32 -12.09
CA GLY A 45 -22.13 -1.20 -11.31
C GLY A 45 -21.95 -0.80 -9.84
N GLY A 46 -20.73 -0.42 -9.44
CA GLY A 46 -20.42 0.03 -8.08
C GLY A 46 -20.56 1.55 -7.91
N PRO A 47 -20.60 2.04 -6.65
CA PRO A 47 -20.59 3.47 -6.37
C PRO A 47 -19.31 4.11 -6.95
N SER A 48 -19.48 5.10 -7.82
CA SER A 48 -18.38 5.88 -8.39
C SER A 48 -18.32 7.24 -7.72
N MET A 49 -17.12 7.67 -7.33
CA MET A 49 -16.92 9.02 -6.82
C MET A 49 -16.98 10.05 -7.96
N PRO A 50 -17.65 11.20 -7.77
CA PRO A 50 -17.76 12.23 -8.79
C PRO A 50 -16.36 12.74 -9.19
N LEU A 51 -16.26 13.27 -10.41
CA LEU A 51 -15.06 13.96 -10.87
C LEU A 51 -14.91 15.27 -10.07
N VAL A 52 -13.74 15.47 -9.48
CA VAL A 52 -13.41 16.69 -8.73
C VAL A 52 -12.39 17.47 -9.55
N GLN A 53 -12.76 18.65 -10.03
CA GLN A 53 -11.78 19.53 -10.68
C GLN A 53 -10.77 20.06 -9.63
N PRO A 54 -9.49 20.28 -10.00
CA PRO A 54 -8.90 20.13 -11.34
C PRO A 54 -8.29 18.74 -11.60
N PHE A 55 -8.69 17.70 -10.86
CA PHE A 55 -8.09 16.37 -10.96
C PHE A 55 -8.59 15.59 -12.18
N VAL A 56 -7.70 14.78 -12.76
CA VAL A 56 -8.05 13.80 -13.80
C VAL A 56 -8.17 12.43 -13.15
N ARG A 57 -9.29 11.74 -13.37
CA ARG A 57 -9.50 10.40 -12.82
C ARG A 57 -8.63 9.38 -13.54
N GLY A 58 -7.67 8.80 -12.83
CA GLY A 58 -6.91 7.65 -13.33
C GLY A 58 -7.65 6.34 -13.08
N GLU A 59 -7.33 5.31 -13.87
CA GLU A 59 -7.91 3.97 -13.74
C GLU A 59 -6.82 2.97 -13.35
N MET A 60 -7.11 2.17 -12.32
CA MET A 60 -6.26 1.04 -11.95
C MET A 60 -7.11 -0.21 -12.06
N LEU A 61 -6.78 -1.05 -13.03
CA LEU A 61 -7.37 -2.37 -13.18
C LEU A 61 -6.87 -3.28 -12.06
N PRO A 62 -7.44 -4.50 -11.88
CA PRO A 62 -7.02 -5.40 -10.82
C PRO A 62 -5.49 -5.55 -10.74
N SER A 63 -4.92 -5.01 -9.68
CA SER A 63 -3.48 -4.87 -9.44
C SER A 63 -3.17 -5.25 -7.99
N GLY A 64 -1.89 -5.30 -7.62
CA GLY A 64 -1.47 -5.53 -6.25
C GLY A 64 -0.19 -6.35 -6.16
N PHE A 65 0.00 -7.00 -5.02
CA PHE A 65 1.18 -7.82 -4.78
C PHE A 65 0.90 -9.00 -3.85
N LEU A 66 1.68 -10.06 -4.07
CA LEU A 66 1.75 -11.23 -3.22
C LEU A 66 3.17 -11.32 -2.65
N ILE A 67 3.26 -11.23 -1.32
CA ILE A 67 4.51 -11.42 -0.58
C ILE A 67 4.50 -12.84 -0.03
N ARG A 68 5.40 -13.68 -0.54
CA ARG A 68 5.61 -15.03 -0.04
C ARG A 68 6.85 -15.07 0.86
N PRO A 69 6.77 -15.66 2.06
CA PRO A 69 7.98 -15.96 2.83
C PRO A 69 8.89 -16.88 2.02
N SER A 70 10.20 -16.70 2.14
CA SER A 70 11.19 -17.59 1.53
C SER A 70 12.12 -18.16 2.60
N ASP A 71 12.74 -19.29 2.28
CA ASP A 71 13.79 -19.87 3.11
C ASP A 71 14.91 -18.84 3.33
N GLY A 72 15.51 -18.88 4.52
CA GLY A 72 16.58 -17.95 4.91
C GLY A 72 16.12 -16.57 5.38
N GLY A 73 14.84 -16.40 5.76
CA GLY A 73 14.33 -15.14 6.32
C GLY A 73 14.09 -14.03 5.27
N GLY A 74 14.12 -14.40 4.00
CA GLY A 74 13.80 -13.54 2.86
C GLY A 74 12.30 -13.48 2.58
N SER A 75 11.93 -12.79 1.50
CA SER A 75 10.57 -12.78 0.98
C SER A 75 10.61 -12.56 -0.54
N VAL A 76 9.74 -13.25 -1.28
CA VAL A 76 9.58 -13.07 -2.72
C VAL A 76 8.32 -12.26 -2.95
N ILE A 77 8.42 -11.17 -3.71
CA ILE A 77 7.32 -10.27 -4.01
C ILE A 77 6.92 -10.45 -5.47
N HIS A 78 5.68 -10.87 -5.71
CA HIS A 78 5.07 -10.90 -7.04
C HIS A 78 4.21 -9.65 -7.17
N ILE A 79 4.46 -8.82 -8.17
CA ILE A 79 3.73 -7.56 -8.40
C ILE A 79 2.95 -7.69 -9.71
N VAL A 80 1.67 -7.33 -9.66
CA VAL A 80 0.83 -7.15 -10.84
C VAL A 80 0.37 -5.71 -10.83
N ASP A 81 0.77 -4.93 -11.84
CA ASP A 81 0.34 -3.54 -11.97
C ASP A 81 -0.27 -3.32 -13.35
N HIS A 82 -1.51 -2.88 -13.36
CA HIS A 82 -2.18 -2.42 -14.57
C HIS A 82 -2.83 -1.08 -14.28
N LEU A 83 -2.06 -0.04 -14.58
CA LEU A 83 -2.38 1.34 -14.30
C LEU A 83 -2.54 2.11 -15.62
N ASP A 84 -3.62 2.88 -15.71
CA ASP A 84 -3.86 3.84 -16.77
C ASP A 84 -3.79 5.27 -16.23
N LEU A 85 -2.78 6.00 -16.71
CA LEU A 85 -2.50 7.38 -16.34
C LEU A 85 -3.02 8.39 -17.37
N GLU A 86 -3.65 7.91 -18.45
CA GLU A 86 -4.09 8.71 -19.60
C GLU A 86 -2.94 9.60 -20.13
N PRO A 87 -1.76 9.05 -20.49
CA PRO A 87 -0.58 9.83 -20.86
C PRO A 87 -0.78 10.72 -22.10
N TRP A 88 -1.77 10.43 -22.95
CA TRP A 88 -2.14 11.30 -24.07
C TRP A 88 -2.78 12.61 -23.63
N SER A 89 -3.31 12.69 -22.41
CA SER A 89 -3.94 13.90 -21.87
C SER A 89 -2.93 14.90 -21.26
N VAL A 90 -1.62 14.60 -21.31
CA VAL A 90 -0.57 15.52 -20.81
C VAL A 90 0.28 16.09 -21.95
N PRO A 91 0.92 17.25 -21.73
CA PRO A 91 1.90 17.79 -22.67
C PRO A 91 3.02 16.78 -22.96
N GLU A 92 3.47 16.75 -24.22
CA GLU A 92 4.46 15.79 -24.71
C GLU A 92 5.76 15.78 -23.90
N VAL A 93 6.22 16.96 -23.46
CA VAL A 93 7.44 17.11 -22.66
C VAL A 93 7.40 16.38 -21.31
N VAL A 94 6.21 16.18 -20.73
CA VAL A 94 6.04 15.45 -19.45
C VAL A 94 5.44 14.06 -19.62
N ARG A 95 5.02 13.68 -20.83
CA ARG A 95 4.42 12.37 -21.13
C ARG A 95 5.27 11.18 -20.64
N PRO A 96 6.61 11.19 -20.75
CA PRO A 96 7.43 10.09 -20.24
C PRO A 96 7.23 9.81 -18.75
N LEU A 97 6.88 10.82 -17.93
CA LEU A 97 6.59 10.61 -16.51
C LEU A 97 5.34 9.76 -16.31
N TYR A 98 4.33 9.92 -17.16
CA TYR A 98 3.05 9.21 -17.12
C TYR A 98 3.07 7.87 -17.87
N GLU A 99 4.06 7.62 -18.71
CA GLU A 99 4.32 6.32 -19.34
C GLU A 99 5.30 5.46 -18.52
N SER A 100 6.07 6.09 -17.62
CA SER A 100 7.05 5.41 -16.79
C SER A 100 6.42 4.49 -15.73
N SER A 101 7.20 3.52 -15.27
CA SER A 101 6.84 2.63 -14.15
C SER A 101 7.00 3.29 -12.77
N ALA A 102 6.98 4.63 -12.67
CA ALA A 102 7.24 5.35 -11.41
C ALA A 102 6.24 4.96 -10.30
N MET A 103 4.95 4.82 -10.63
CA MET A 103 3.95 4.37 -9.66
C MET A 103 4.17 2.91 -9.25
N VAL A 104 4.60 2.04 -10.18
CA VAL A 104 4.99 0.65 -9.85
C VAL A 104 6.13 0.65 -8.84
N ALA A 105 7.16 1.46 -9.05
CA ALA A 105 8.31 1.56 -8.14
C ALA A 105 7.91 2.10 -6.75
N GLN A 106 6.97 3.06 -6.71
CA GLN A 106 6.40 3.54 -5.45
C GLN A 106 5.63 2.44 -4.71
N LYS A 107 4.79 1.66 -5.42
CA LYS A 107 4.08 0.52 -4.84
C LYS A 107 5.03 -0.56 -4.34
N MET A 108 6.12 -0.81 -5.07
CA MET A 108 7.17 -1.73 -4.62
C MET A 108 7.78 -1.27 -3.29
N SER A 109 8.12 0.02 -3.16
CA SER A 109 8.61 0.59 -1.89
C SER A 109 7.60 0.37 -0.75
N MET A 110 6.30 0.54 -1.01
CA MET A 110 5.25 0.25 -0.03
C MET A 110 5.20 -1.22 0.37
N SER A 111 5.37 -2.16 -0.57
CA SER A 111 5.41 -3.60 -0.26
C SER A 111 6.60 -3.96 0.66
N ILE A 112 7.76 -3.32 0.44
CA ILE A 112 8.95 -3.49 1.29
C ILE A 112 8.67 -2.99 2.71
N LEU A 113 8.02 -1.83 2.84
CA LEU A 113 7.61 -1.31 4.15
C LEU A 113 6.63 -2.24 4.86
N GLN A 114 5.71 -2.89 4.14
CA GLN A 114 4.80 -3.88 4.71
C GLN A 114 5.50 -5.14 5.20
N ILE A 115 6.51 -5.62 4.47
CA ILE A 115 7.36 -6.73 4.94
C ILE A 115 8.02 -6.36 6.26
N GLN A 116 8.60 -5.16 6.36
CA GLN A 116 9.25 -4.69 7.58
C GLN A 116 8.25 -4.58 8.74
N ALA A 117 7.06 -4.04 8.50
CA ALA A 117 6.01 -3.95 9.51
C ALA A 117 5.53 -5.32 9.98
N LEU A 118 5.31 -6.27 9.07
CA LEU A 118 4.91 -7.64 9.42
C LEU A 118 6.00 -8.36 10.23
N ARG A 119 7.28 -8.21 9.84
CA ARG A 119 8.41 -8.77 10.59
C ARG A 119 8.49 -8.18 11.98
N TYR A 120 8.33 -6.86 12.10
CA TYR A 120 8.30 -6.17 13.38
C TYR A 120 7.17 -6.69 14.28
N LEU A 121 5.95 -6.82 13.75
CA LEU A 121 4.82 -7.35 14.51
C LEU A 121 5.04 -8.81 14.95
N ARG A 122 5.60 -9.65 14.08
CA ARG A 122 5.95 -11.05 14.43
C ARG A 122 7.03 -11.10 15.52
N GLN A 123 8.05 -10.25 15.43
CA GLN A 123 9.10 -10.17 16.46
C GLN A 123 8.50 -9.80 17.82
N VAL A 124 7.67 -8.75 17.86
CA VAL A 124 7.00 -8.30 19.09
C VAL A 124 6.12 -9.41 19.69
N ALA A 125 5.32 -10.09 18.86
CA ALA A 125 4.47 -11.19 19.32
C ALA A 125 5.29 -12.40 19.85
N HIS A 126 6.49 -12.63 19.32
CA HIS A 126 7.38 -13.68 19.81
C HIS A 126 8.06 -13.31 21.14
N GLU A 127 8.43 -12.04 21.32
CA GLU A 127 8.91 -11.51 22.60
C GLU A 127 7.85 -11.66 23.71
N ASP A 128 6.56 -11.46 23.38
CA ASP A 128 5.44 -11.73 24.29
C ASP A 128 5.39 -13.20 24.72
N THR A 129 5.59 -14.14 23.79
CA THR A 129 5.52 -15.59 24.07
C THR A 129 6.65 -16.05 25.00
N HIS A 130 7.87 -15.51 24.85
CA HIS A 130 8.97 -15.78 25.78
C HIS A 130 8.79 -15.10 27.15
N SER A 131 8.13 -13.94 27.20
CA SER A 131 7.82 -13.26 28.47
C SER A 131 6.77 -14.00 29.33
N VAL A 132 5.86 -14.77 28.71
CA VAL A 132 4.86 -15.58 29.43
C VAL A 132 5.52 -16.75 30.17
N ILE A 133 6.66 -17.26 29.70
CA ILE A 133 7.44 -18.29 30.41
C ILE A 133 8.28 -17.66 31.55
N THR A 134 8.54 -16.35 31.52
CA THR A 134 9.31 -15.64 32.54
C THR A 134 8.60 -14.37 33.02
N GLY A 135 7.52 -14.53 33.79
CA GLY A 135 7.02 -13.48 34.69
C GLY A 135 5.97 -12.53 34.11
N TRP A 136 4.84 -12.47 34.81
CA TRP A 136 3.60 -11.77 34.48
C TRP A 136 3.73 -10.31 34.02
N GLY A 137 3.03 -9.97 32.93
CA GLY A 137 2.30 -8.70 32.80
C GLY A 137 3.05 -7.46 32.29
N ARG A 138 4.24 -7.60 31.71
CA ARG A 138 4.99 -6.44 31.19
C ARG A 138 4.78 -6.26 29.69
N GLN A 139 4.05 -5.22 29.28
CA GLN A 139 3.93 -4.80 27.88
C GLN A 139 5.34 -4.66 27.25
N PRO A 140 5.60 -5.26 26.06
CA PRO A 140 6.89 -5.19 25.37
C PRO A 140 7.41 -3.76 25.28
N ALA A 141 8.72 -3.58 25.50
CA ALA A 141 9.36 -2.27 25.42
C ALA A 141 9.10 -1.60 24.06
N ALA A 142 9.04 -2.39 23.00
CA ALA A 142 8.68 -1.98 21.65
C ALA A 142 7.25 -1.40 21.56
N LEU A 143 6.25 -2.09 22.14
CA LEU A 143 4.87 -1.60 22.17
C LEU A 143 4.72 -0.35 23.05
N ARG A 144 5.46 -0.24 24.16
CA ARG A 144 5.48 0.99 24.97
C ARG A 144 6.11 2.14 24.21
N ALA A 145 7.22 1.92 23.52
CA ALA A 145 7.88 2.95 22.70
C ALA A 145 7.01 3.39 21.52
N LEU A 146 6.30 2.45 20.88
CA LEU A 146 5.36 2.75 19.80
C LEU A 146 4.16 3.55 20.31
N SER A 147 3.55 3.11 21.42
CA SER A 147 2.45 3.82 22.07
C SER A 147 2.84 5.24 22.43
N GLN A 148 4.03 5.43 23.00
CA GLN A 148 4.59 6.75 23.36
C GLN A 148 4.89 7.62 22.13
N LYS A 149 5.38 7.03 21.03
CA LYS A 149 5.57 7.77 19.76
C LYS A 149 4.24 8.22 19.17
N LEU A 150 3.22 7.35 19.17
CA LEU A 150 1.91 7.68 18.62
C LEU A 150 1.16 8.73 19.45
N THR A 151 1.30 8.74 20.78
CA THR A 151 0.73 9.81 21.62
C THR A 151 1.40 11.16 21.39
N ARG A 152 2.69 11.18 21.06
CA ARG A 152 3.45 12.43 20.77
C ARG A 152 3.18 13.01 19.38
N LEU A 153 2.62 12.22 18.46
CA LEU A 153 2.24 12.66 17.12
C LEU A 153 0.78 13.17 17.06
N GLY A 154 0.02 13.02 18.15
CA GLY A 154 -1.38 13.48 18.26
C GLY A 154 -1.58 14.69 19.18
N SER A 155 -0.51 15.35 19.63
CA SER A 155 -0.54 16.57 20.47
C SER A 155 0.03 17.76 19.73
#